data_AF-D3TIC2-F1
#
_entry.id   AF-D3TIC2-F1
#
_cell.length_a   1.000
_cell.length_b   1.000
_cell.length_c   1.000
_cell.angle_alpha   90.00
_cell.angle_beta   90.00
_cell.angle_gamma   90.00
#
_symmetry.space_group_name_H-M   'P 1'
#
loop_
_entity.id
_entity.type
_entity.pdbx_description
1 polymer ?
#
loop_
_entity_poly.entity_id
_entity_poly.type
_entity_poly.pdbx_seq_one_letter_code
_entity_poly.pdbx_strand_id
1 'polypeptide(L)' 'VVKAKRQVVSGTVYYLTLEAKEGDQKKLYEAKVWEKPWLHVKELQEFKVLDAASA' A
#
# COMPACT_ATOMS: atom_id res chain seq x y z
N VAL A 1 9.03 0.52 -5.10
CA VAL A 1 7.60 0.41 -5.51
C VAL A 1 7.55 -0.39 -6.79
N VAL A 2 6.84 -1.51 -6.78
CA VAL A 2 6.67 -2.41 -7.94
C VAL A 2 5.46 -1.99 -8.76
N LYS A 3 4.39 -1.53 -8.09
CA LYS A 3 3.18 -1.04 -8.73
C LYS A 3 2.59 0.08 -7.92
N ALA A 4 2.05 1.08 -8.60
CA ALA A 4 1.27 2.13 -7.97
C ALA A 4 -0.01 2.32 -8.79
N LYS A 5 -1.15 2.33 -8.12
CA LYS A 5 -2.42 2.77 -8.70
C LYS A 5 -2.99 3.87 -7.85
N ARG A 6 -3.68 4.80 -8.51
CA ARG A 6 -4.38 5.89 -7.86
C ARG A 6 -5.86 5.78 -8.16
N GLN A 7 -6.69 5.94 -7.13
CA GLN A 7 -8.12 6.01 -7.25
C GLN A 7 -8.63 7.29 -6.58
N VAL A 8 -9.39 8.09 -7.33
CA VAL A 8 -10.03 9.30 -6.80
C VAL A 8 -11.40 8.90 -6.25
N VAL A 9 -11.62 9.18 -4.97
CA VAL A 9 -12.89 8.96 -4.26
C VAL A 9 -13.19 10.27 -3.51
N SER A 10 -13.79 10.22 -2.32
CA SER A 10 -13.73 11.32 -1.34
C SER A 10 -12.32 11.43 -0.77
N GLY A 11 -11.34 11.67 -1.64
CA GLY A 11 -9.92 11.79 -1.38
C GLY A 11 -9.15 11.12 -2.51
N THR A 12 -7.87 10.81 -2.27
CA THR A 12 -7.07 10.00 -3.17
C THR A 12 -6.63 8.74 -2.43
N VAL A 13 -7.04 7.57 -2.90
CA VAL A 13 -6.52 6.29 -2.41
C VAL A 13 -5.40 5.83 -3.33
N TYR A 14 -4.23 5.61 -2.75
CA TYR A 14 -3.07 5.03 -3.40
C TYR A 14 -2.98 3.55 -3.04
N TYR A 15 -2.98 2.70 -4.05
CA TYR A 15 -2.69 1.27 -3.93
C TYR A 15 -1.24 1.08 -4.35
N LEU A 16 -0.38 0.77 -3.38
CA LEU A 16 1.05 0.66 -3.55
C LEU A 16 1.45 -0.79 -3.36
N THR A 17 2.07 -1.39 -4.36
CA THR A 17 2.77 -2.66 -4.23
C THR A 17 4.25 -2.36 -4.02
N LEU A 18 4.80 -2.85 -2.91
CA LEU A 18 6.15 -2.57 -2.44
C LEU A 18 6.89 -3.90 -2.31
N GLU A 19 8.12 -3.97 -2.80
CA GLU A 19 9.05 -5.03 -2.43
C GLU A 19 9.88 -4.50 -1.26
N ALA A 20 9.88 -5.22 -0.14
CA ALA A 20 10.71 -4.88 1.01
C ALA A 20 11.50 -6.12 1.45
N LYS A 21 12.72 -5.88 1.94
CA LYS A 21 13.58 -6.93 2.48
C LYS A 21 13.27 -7.10 3.96
N GLU A 22 12.78 -8.26 4.35
CA GLU A 22 12.49 -8.64 5.74
C GLU A 22 13.48 -9.74 6.14
N GLY A 23 14.52 -9.37 6.89
CA GLY A 23 15.68 -10.25 7.14
C GLY A 23 16.48 -10.49 5.84
N ASP A 24 16.65 -11.75 5.45
CA ASP A 24 17.28 -12.14 4.17
C ASP A 24 16.28 -12.41 3.04
N GLN A 25 14.98 -12.35 3.33
CA GLN A 25 13.93 -12.62 2.34
C GLN A 25 13.37 -11.32 1.77
N LYS A 26 13.19 -11.29 0.44
CA LYS A 26 12.45 -10.21 -0.23
C LYS A 26 10.98 -10.59 -0.26
N LYS A 27 10.13 -9.78 0.35
CA LYS A 27 8.68 -9.98 0.36
C LYS A 27 7.99 -8.84 -0.37
N LEU A 28 6.89 -9.19 -1.03
CA LEU A 28 5.99 -8.23 -1.64
C LEU A 28 4.89 -7.87 -0.64
N TYR A 29 4.57 -6.58 -0.58
CA TYR A 29 3.55 -6.00 0.28
C TYR A 29 2.58 -5.17 -0.56
N GLU A 30 1.31 -5.22 -0.23
CA GLU A 30 0.29 -4.29 -0.71
C GLU A 30 -0.06 -3.32 0.41
N ALA A 31 0.09 -2.03 0.13
CA ALA A 31 -0.28 -0.94 1.01
C ALA A 31 -1.40 -0.11 0.36
N LYS A 32 -2.45 0.18 1.13
CA LYS A 32 -3.52 1.10 0.73
C LYS A 32 -3.40 2.35 1.58
N VAL A 33 -3.17 3.50 0.94
CA VAL A 33 -2.99 4.78 1.63
C VAL A 33 -4.10 5.71 1.17
N TRP A 34 -4.90 6.23 2.10
CA TRP A 34 -5.92 7.22 1.81
C TRP A 34 -5.47 8.61 2.23
N GLU A 35 -5.39 9.50 1.25
CA GLU A 35 -5.04 10.90 1.43
C GLU A 35 -6.28 11.78 1.23
N LYS A 36 -6.55 12.66 2.20
CA LYS A 36 -7.61 13.66 2.14
C LYS A 36 -6.97 15.04 2.27
N PRO A 37 -6.64 15.71 1.14
CA PRO A 37 -5.88 16.95 1.17
C PRO A 37 -6.59 18.08 1.92
N TRP A 38 -7.92 18.12 1.90
CA TRP A 38 -8.72 19.11 2.63
C TRP A 38 -8.71 18.93 4.15
N LEU A 39 -8.41 17.72 4.66
CA LEU A 39 -8.24 17.46 6.10
C LEU A 39 -6.77 17.40 6.50
N HIS A 40 -5.83 17.49 5.55
CA HIS A 40 -4.41 17.21 5.78
C HIS A 40 -4.14 15.80 6.37
N VAL A 41 -5.06 14.86 6.15
CA VAL A 41 -4.98 13.50 6.69
C VAL A 41 -4.38 12.56 5.63
N LYS A 42 -3.40 11.77 6.05
CA LYS A 42 -2.87 10.63 5.31
C LYS A 42 -2.94 9.40 6.21
N GLU A 43 -3.69 8.40 5.81
CA GLU A 43 -3.95 7.22 6.62
C GLU A 43 -3.60 5.95 5.85
N LEU A 44 -2.85 5.05 6.50
CA LEU A 44 -2.61 3.72 6.00
C LEU A 44 -3.84 2.86 6.31
N GLN A 45 -4.66 2.63 5.30
CA GLN A 45 -5.89 1.84 5.42
C GLN A 45 -5.60 0.35 5.52
N GLU A 46 -4.60 -0.13 4.78
CA GLU A 46 -4.28 -1.56 4.76
C GLU A 46 -2.79 -1.76 4.46
N PHE A 47 -2.18 -2.74 5.11
CA PHE A 47 -0.82 -3.19 4.81
C PHE A 47 -0.77 -4.71 4.95
N LYS A 48 -0.58 -5.42 3.84
CA LYS A 48 -0.62 -6.88 3.78
C LYS A 48 0.56 -7.43 3.00
N VAL A 49 1.08 -8.57 3.42
CA VAL A 49 2.06 -9.34 2.65
C VAL A 49 1.34 -10.00 1.48
N LEU A 50 1.74 -9.71 0.25
CA LEU A 50 1.24 -10.36 -0.95
C LEU A 50 1.81 -11.78 -1.11
N ASP A 51 2.99 -12.02 -0.56
CA ASP A 51 3.72 -13.30 -0.60
C ASP A 51 3.17 -14.38 0.37
N ALA A 52 2.20 -14.05 1.22
CA ALA A 52 1.62 -14.98 2.20
C ALA A 52 0.37 -15.74 1.68
N ALA A 53 0.10 -15.70 0.38
CA ALA A 53 -1.00 -16.44 -0.24
C ALA A 53 -0.49 -17.66 -1.02
N SER A 54 0.07 -18.64 -0.31
CA SER A 54 0.20 -20.03 -0.74
C SER A 54 0.46 -20.92 0.48
N ALA A 55 -0.59 -21.13 1.28
CA ALA A 55 -0.72 -22.23 2.21
C ALA A 55 -2.16 -22.74 2.17
#